data_AF-A0A3N5YHI7-F1
#
_entry.id   AF-A0A3N5YHI7-F1
#
_cell.length_a   1.000
_cell.length_b   1.000
_cell.length_c   1.000
_cell.angle_alpha   90.00
_cell.angle_beta   90.00
_cell.angle_gamma   90.00
#
_symmetry.space_group_name_H-M   'P 1'
#
loop_
_entity.id
_entity.type
_entity.pdbx_description
1 polymer ?
#
loop_
_entity_poly.entity_id
_entity_poly.type
_entity_poly.pdbx_seq_one_letter_code
_entity_poly.pdbx_strand_id
1 'polypeptide(L)'
;MPRKPHPHRSAYRPLVSKLTKLRAQLEKLESSFVKPLDRIHPSYRGSARNLVHYVALRRHDVRRLQRRLSAAGVSSLSNSESAVLANLNAVIDLLRPVAGRPGVNGDPTPPVGLDEGRDIIAQHTRALLGEEPRKRTARIMVTLPTEAATDPDFVTELIRRGMNCARINCAHDTAADWAKMAGHVRRASKQLGLTCKIVMDLGGPKVRTGRIEPGPAVVKWRPVRDRLGRVVTPATVVLRARGRLPAVGLDVAPAATLTLPGRFIAALSVGDTIRFRDTRHASRSLVVTEHGGTFCLAEGRSTAYVTNGTRFRLRRKGKKKALAASPTGIPCEEQGLLLQRGDALMVTRAPIAGREAQLDDHGVISTPASISCTLPRAFAQARRGETVWFDDGRIGGVVESVKDDHVLVRITHAKSGGDRLKAGRGINLPETRMDVGAMTRRDILDLGLVARHADIVGLSFVRSI
;
A
#
# COMPACT_ATOMS: atom_id res chain seq x y z
N MET A 1 10.87 10.74 72.34
CA MET A 1 9.57 10.58 71.64
C MET A 1 9.80 9.97 70.25
N PRO A 2 9.00 9.01 69.79
CA PRO A 2 9.06 8.52 68.41
C PRO A 2 8.48 9.57 67.45
N ARG A 3 9.22 9.92 66.39
CA ARG A 3 8.70 10.78 65.30
C ARG A 3 7.48 10.10 64.67
N LYS A 4 6.31 10.75 64.71
CA LYS A 4 5.11 10.31 63.98
C LYS A 4 5.49 10.04 62.51
N PRO A 5 5.13 8.89 61.92
CA PRO A 5 5.47 8.62 60.52
C PRO A 5 4.75 9.61 59.61
N HIS A 6 5.49 10.26 58.70
CA HIS A 6 4.89 11.20 57.73
C HIS A 6 3.74 10.54 56.96
N PRO A 7 2.58 11.21 56.79
CA PRO A 7 1.39 10.63 56.18
C PRO A 7 1.59 10.18 54.72
N HIS A 8 2.65 10.64 54.05
CA HIS A 8 2.99 10.25 52.68
C HIS A 8 3.64 8.86 52.54
N ARG A 9 4.21 8.27 53.61
CA ARG A 9 5.00 7.02 53.49
C ARG A 9 4.18 5.81 52.99
N SER A 10 2.90 5.74 53.37
CA SER A 10 1.99 4.67 52.95
C SER A 10 1.63 4.76 51.45
N ALA A 11 1.48 5.98 50.91
CA ALA A 11 1.05 6.24 49.54
C ALA A 11 2.04 5.73 48.47
N TYR A 12 3.33 5.71 48.79
CA TYR A 12 4.40 5.26 47.87
C TYR A 12 4.67 3.75 47.92
N ARG A 13 4.29 3.03 48.98
CA ARG A 13 4.47 1.56 49.07
C ARG A 13 3.82 0.79 47.90
N PRO A 14 2.57 1.08 47.48
CA PRO A 14 1.98 0.44 46.30
C PRO A 14 2.67 0.83 44.99
N LEU A 15 3.31 2.01 44.93
CA LEU A 15 4.01 2.51 43.75
C LEU A 15 5.33 1.74 43.56
N VAL A 16 6.17 1.68 44.60
CA VAL A 16 7.40 0.86 44.63
C VAL A 16 7.08 -0.60 44.34
N SER A 17 6.07 -1.18 44.99
CA SER A 17 5.65 -2.58 44.74
C SER A 17 5.29 -2.83 43.27
N LYS A 18 4.59 -1.89 42.60
CA LYS A 18 4.27 -2.02 41.17
C LYS A 18 5.50 -1.88 40.28
N LEU A 19 6.43 -0.98 40.60
CA LEU A 19 7.68 -0.80 39.85
C LEU A 19 8.60 -2.03 39.98
N THR A 20 8.76 -2.59 41.18
CA THR A 20 9.55 -3.82 41.39
C THR A 20 8.96 -5.02 40.67
N LYS A 21 7.62 -5.16 40.64
CA LYS A 21 6.95 -6.19 39.82
C LYS A 21 7.22 -6.02 38.32
N LEU A 22 7.16 -4.77 37.83
CA LEU A 22 7.47 -4.44 36.44
C LEU A 22 8.93 -4.79 36.10
N ARG A 23 9.88 -4.50 37.01
CA ARG A 23 11.28 -4.85 36.85
C ARG A 23 11.50 -6.36 36.71
N ALA A 24 10.90 -7.15 37.61
CA ALA A 24 10.96 -8.61 37.52
C ALA A 24 10.32 -9.17 36.23
N GLN A 25 9.36 -8.45 35.62
CA GLN A 25 8.79 -8.80 34.32
C GLN A 25 9.73 -8.49 33.15
N LEU A 26 10.53 -7.42 33.24
CA LEU A 26 11.60 -7.10 32.28
C LEU A 26 12.69 -8.18 32.31
N GLU A 27 13.20 -8.52 33.50
CA GLU A 27 14.20 -9.57 33.72
C GLU A 27 13.69 -10.94 33.24
N LYS A 28 12.46 -11.31 33.62
CA LYS A 28 11.84 -12.57 33.18
C LYS A 28 11.71 -12.66 31.66
N LEU A 29 11.42 -11.56 30.97
CA LEU A 29 11.40 -11.57 29.51
C LEU A 29 12.82 -11.73 28.97
N GLU A 30 13.79 -10.96 29.44
CA GLU A 30 15.20 -11.08 29.02
C GLU A 30 15.74 -12.51 29.17
N SER A 31 15.49 -13.19 30.29
CA SER A 31 15.90 -14.59 30.49
C SER A 31 15.29 -15.58 29.48
N SER A 32 14.17 -15.23 28.84
CA SER A 32 13.60 -16.03 27.74
C SER A 32 14.27 -15.79 26.37
N PHE A 33 15.11 -14.75 26.26
CA PHE A 33 15.80 -14.34 25.04
C PHE A 33 17.32 -14.62 25.01
N VAL A 34 17.88 -15.32 26.01
CA VAL A 34 19.33 -15.58 26.12
C VAL A 34 19.93 -16.14 24.81
N LYS A 35 19.41 -17.27 24.31
CA LYS A 35 19.94 -17.91 23.08
C LYS A 35 19.86 -17.01 21.83
N PRO A 36 18.76 -16.28 21.56
CA PRO A 36 18.75 -15.22 20.54
C PRO A 36 19.79 -14.12 20.74
N LEU A 37 19.94 -13.60 21.97
CA LEU A 37 20.86 -12.49 22.29
C LEU A 37 22.33 -12.88 22.09
N ASP A 38 22.72 -14.13 22.34
CA ASP A 38 24.08 -14.63 22.11
C ASP A 38 24.50 -14.53 20.64
N ARG A 39 23.55 -14.71 19.71
CA ARG A 39 23.76 -14.62 18.26
C ARG A 39 23.90 -13.19 17.75
N ILE A 40 23.59 -12.19 18.57
CA ILE A 40 23.73 -10.77 18.21
C ILE A 40 25.19 -10.36 18.37
N HIS A 41 25.69 -9.57 17.41
CA HIS A 41 27.06 -9.04 17.43
C HIS A 41 27.33 -8.26 18.73
N PRO A 42 28.49 -8.44 19.40
CA PRO A 42 28.75 -7.91 20.74
C PRO A 42 28.37 -6.44 20.95
N SER A 43 28.72 -5.56 20.01
CA SER A 43 28.41 -4.11 20.07
C SER A 43 26.92 -3.76 20.16
N TYR A 44 26.03 -4.65 19.74
CA TYR A 44 24.58 -4.45 19.79
C TYR A 44 23.89 -5.20 20.93
N ARG A 45 24.60 -6.05 21.70
CA ARG A 45 23.98 -6.88 22.75
C ARG A 45 23.34 -6.04 23.87
N GLY A 46 23.99 -4.96 24.30
CA GLY A 46 23.41 -4.01 25.28
C GLY A 46 22.10 -3.40 24.77
N SER A 47 22.11 -2.85 23.55
CA SER A 47 20.92 -2.30 22.90
C SER A 47 19.81 -3.33 22.69
N ALA A 48 20.15 -4.58 22.35
CA ALA A 48 19.17 -5.66 22.16
C ALA A 48 18.52 -6.09 23.49
N ARG A 49 19.29 -6.22 24.57
CA ARG A 49 18.77 -6.46 25.93
C ARG A 49 17.81 -5.32 26.35
N ASN A 50 18.22 -4.07 26.13
CA ASN A 50 17.36 -2.90 26.38
C ASN A 50 16.10 -2.89 25.50
N LEU A 51 16.16 -3.35 24.24
CA LEU A 51 14.97 -3.50 23.39
C LEU A 51 14.00 -4.56 23.93
N VAL A 52 14.50 -5.68 24.46
CA VAL A 52 13.66 -6.68 25.15
C VAL A 52 13.00 -6.06 26.37
N HIS A 53 13.71 -5.25 27.16
CA HIS A 53 13.13 -4.49 28.28
C HIS A 53 12.07 -3.48 27.84
N TYR A 54 12.30 -2.76 26.74
CA TYR A 54 11.32 -1.84 26.16
C TYR A 54 10.05 -2.58 25.71
N VAL A 55 10.19 -3.72 25.04
CA VAL A 55 9.06 -4.57 24.64
C VAL A 55 8.31 -5.10 25.86
N ALA A 56 9.01 -5.52 26.93
CA ALA A 56 8.37 -5.91 28.18
C ALA A 56 7.56 -4.75 28.79
N LEU A 57 8.13 -3.55 28.87
CA LEU A 57 7.46 -2.35 29.36
C LEU A 57 6.20 -2.03 28.55
N ARG A 58 6.29 -2.09 27.21
CA ARG A 58 5.17 -1.75 26.30
C ARG A 58 4.04 -2.78 26.27
N ARG A 59 4.23 -3.99 26.83
CA ARG A 59 3.15 -4.98 27.06
C ARG A 59 2.20 -4.59 28.20
N HIS A 60 2.47 -3.51 28.94
CA HIS A 60 1.65 -3.06 30.06
C HIS A 60 1.06 -1.67 29.83
N ASP A 61 -0.20 -1.45 30.24
CA ASP A 61 -0.74 -0.10 30.35
C ASP A 61 -0.12 0.63 31.56
N VAL A 62 0.94 1.36 31.27
CA VAL A 62 1.66 2.16 32.25
C VAL A 62 1.05 3.54 32.47
N ARG A 63 0.04 4.01 31.70
CA ARG A 63 -0.45 5.41 31.77
C ARG A 63 -0.90 5.84 33.18
N ARG A 64 -1.53 4.94 33.94
CA ARG A 64 -1.89 5.18 35.36
C ARG A 64 -0.69 5.16 36.30
N LEU A 65 0.37 4.41 35.97
CA LEU A 65 1.65 4.42 36.69
C LEU A 65 2.39 5.73 36.43
N GLN A 66 2.55 6.13 35.17
CA GLN A 66 3.22 7.37 34.76
C GLN A 66 2.63 8.61 35.46
N ARG A 67 1.29 8.76 35.45
CA ARG A 67 0.60 9.85 36.19
C ARG A 67 0.92 9.88 37.69
N ARG A 68 1.05 8.71 38.33
CA ARG A 68 1.43 8.61 39.76
C ARG A 68 2.90 8.89 40.02
N LEU A 69 3.78 8.61 39.06
CA LEU A 69 5.20 8.96 39.14
C LEU A 69 5.40 10.47 39.02
N SER A 70 4.76 11.11 38.02
CA SER A 70 4.76 12.58 37.88
C SER A 70 4.19 13.29 39.11
N ALA A 71 3.08 12.79 39.67
CA ALA A 71 2.50 13.32 40.91
C ALA A 71 3.38 13.08 42.16
N ALA A 72 4.36 12.17 42.08
CA ALA A 72 5.37 11.93 43.11
C ALA A 72 6.68 12.71 42.87
N GLY A 73 6.73 13.58 41.86
CA GLY A 73 7.92 14.39 41.53
C GLY A 73 9.10 13.61 40.93
N VAL A 74 8.88 12.37 40.47
CA VAL A 74 9.94 11.51 39.88
C VAL A 74 9.70 11.29 38.39
N SER A 75 10.72 10.78 37.68
CA SER A 75 10.62 10.45 36.25
C SER A 75 9.40 9.58 35.95
N SER A 76 8.62 10.00 34.96
CA SER A 76 7.44 9.30 34.47
C SER A 76 7.76 8.02 33.69
N LEU A 77 9.05 7.73 33.42
CA LEU A 77 9.53 6.71 32.49
C LEU A 77 9.06 6.92 31.03
N SER A 78 8.52 8.09 30.66
CA SER A 78 8.01 8.35 29.30
C SER A 78 9.10 8.44 28.23
N ASN A 79 10.34 8.74 28.63
CA ASN A 79 11.49 8.92 27.74
C ASN A 79 12.59 7.90 28.14
N SER A 80 12.20 6.67 28.46
CA SER A 80 13.08 5.63 29.00
C SER A 80 13.67 4.69 27.92
N GLU A 81 13.33 4.90 26.65
CA GLU A 81 13.72 4.12 25.48
C GLU A 81 15.22 3.81 25.41
N SER A 82 16.06 4.78 25.81
CA SER A 82 17.53 4.67 25.76
C SER A 82 18.12 3.69 26.77
N ALA A 83 17.48 3.53 27.94
CA ALA A 83 18.00 2.76 29.06
C ALA A 83 16.87 2.41 30.04
N VAL A 84 15.99 1.48 29.65
CA VAL A 84 14.72 1.21 30.32
C VAL A 84 14.92 0.71 31.75
N LEU A 85 15.79 -0.30 31.93
CA LEU A 85 16.05 -0.88 33.25
C LEU A 85 16.80 0.10 34.18
N ALA A 86 17.73 0.91 33.64
CA ALA A 86 18.43 1.93 34.42
C ALA A 86 17.47 3.02 34.92
N ASN A 87 16.57 3.52 34.07
CA ASN A 87 15.52 4.46 34.46
C ASN A 87 14.59 3.86 35.54
N LEU A 88 14.20 2.59 35.38
CA LEU A 88 13.32 1.91 36.32
C LEU A 88 13.99 1.71 37.69
N ASN A 89 15.27 1.32 37.73
CA ASN A 89 16.05 1.22 38.96
C ASN A 89 16.15 2.59 39.66
N ALA A 90 16.58 3.64 38.95
CA ALA A 90 16.71 4.98 39.53
C ALA A 90 15.41 5.49 40.17
N VAL A 91 14.26 5.25 39.52
CA VAL A 91 12.93 5.61 40.07
C VAL A 91 12.54 4.75 41.28
N ILE A 92 12.89 3.46 41.28
CA ILE A 92 12.69 2.58 42.45
C ILE A 92 13.53 3.06 43.64
N ASP A 93 14.79 3.42 43.41
CA ASP A 93 15.74 3.82 44.45
C ASP A 93 15.41 5.16 45.08
N LEU A 94 14.93 6.13 44.30
CA LEU A 94 14.40 7.40 44.82
C LEU A 94 13.16 7.19 45.70
N LEU A 95 12.25 6.28 45.33
CA LEU A 95 10.98 6.07 46.05
C LEU A 95 11.10 5.13 47.25
N ARG A 96 12.09 4.22 47.29
CA ARG A 96 12.31 3.21 48.34
C ARG A 96 12.42 3.80 49.75
N PRO A 97 13.32 4.77 50.04
CA PRO A 97 13.43 5.39 51.36
C PRO A 97 12.12 6.05 51.82
N VAL A 98 11.44 6.75 50.91
CA VAL A 98 10.18 7.46 51.20
C VAL A 98 9.03 6.49 51.46
N ALA A 99 9.02 5.32 50.80
CA ALA A 99 8.08 4.23 51.08
C ALA A 99 8.37 3.47 52.40
N GLY A 100 9.48 3.79 53.08
CA GLY A 100 9.94 3.04 54.26
C GLY A 100 10.33 1.61 53.91
N ARG A 101 10.98 1.42 52.76
CA ARG A 101 11.61 0.17 52.32
C ARG A 101 13.08 0.47 52.02
N PRO A 102 14.02 0.21 52.93
CA PRO A 102 15.45 0.40 52.63
C PRO A 102 15.88 -0.45 51.43
N GLY A 103 17.02 -0.08 50.83
CA GLY A 103 17.57 -0.74 49.65
C GLY A 103 17.79 -2.24 49.87
N VAL A 104 17.62 -3.02 48.80
CA VAL A 104 17.87 -4.47 48.79
C VAL A 104 19.12 -4.71 47.96
N ASN A 105 20.12 -5.40 48.53
CA ASN A 105 21.28 -5.85 47.78
C ASN A 105 20.85 -6.89 46.73
N GLY A 106 21.44 -6.84 45.53
CA GLY A 106 21.09 -7.75 44.42
C GLY A 106 20.05 -7.19 43.44
N ASP A 107 19.94 -5.87 43.31
CA ASP A 107 19.21 -5.26 42.20
C ASP A 107 19.91 -5.54 40.84
N PRO A 108 19.15 -5.75 39.75
CA PRO A 108 19.72 -6.16 38.47
C PRO A 108 20.49 -5.02 37.80
N THR A 109 21.73 -5.32 37.40
CA THR A 109 22.57 -4.40 36.62
C THR A 109 21.94 -4.11 35.26
N PRO A 110 21.70 -2.84 34.89
CA PRO A 110 21.14 -2.51 33.58
C PRO A 110 22.13 -2.85 32.46
N PRO A 111 21.65 -3.26 31.27
CA PRO A 111 22.52 -3.58 30.12
C PRO A 111 23.12 -2.34 29.45
N VAL A 112 22.61 -1.15 29.77
CA VAL A 112 22.96 0.16 29.22
C VAL A 112 22.68 1.21 30.31
N GLY A 113 23.62 2.12 30.57
CA GLY A 113 23.50 3.24 31.50
C GLY A 113 22.62 4.38 30.98
N LEU A 114 22.23 5.32 31.86
CA LEU A 114 21.31 6.41 31.51
C LEU A 114 21.87 7.35 30.42
N ASP A 115 23.12 7.78 30.57
CA ASP A 115 23.79 8.67 29.62
C ASP A 115 24.36 7.88 28.44
N GLU A 116 25.02 6.76 28.71
CA GLU A 116 25.52 5.79 27.72
C GLU A 116 24.45 5.43 26.68
N GLY A 117 23.20 5.19 27.10
CA GLY A 117 22.10 4.85 26.19
C GLY A 117 21.72 5.97 25.22
N ARG A 118 21.96 7.23 25.57
CA ARG A 118 21.75 8.38 24.67
C ARG A 118 22.88 8.44 23.63
N ASP A 119 24.12 8.26 24.07
CA ASP A 119 25.29 8.26 23.21
C ASP A 119 25.26 7.10 22.21
N ILE A 120 24.88 5.90 22.65
CA ILE A 120 24.65 4.72 21.80
C ILE A 120 23.57 5.01 20.75
N ILE A 121 22.45 5.64 21.11
CA ILE A 121 21.41 6.02 20.14
C ILE A 121 21.97 7.04 19.12
N ALA A 122 22.71 8.06 19.57
CA ALA A 122 23.30 9.06 18.69
C ALA A 122 24.36 8.48 17.75
N GLN A 123 25.15 7.51 18.22
CA GLN A 123 26.15 6.78 17.42
C GLN A 123 25.47 5.87 16.40
N HIS A 124 24.51 5.03 16.81
CA HIS A 124 23.79 4.12 15.92
C HIS A 124 22.95 4.87 14.89
N THR A 125 22.35 6.01 15.25
CA THR A 125 21.62 6.88 14.32
C THR A 125 22.53 7.41 13.21
N ARG A 126 23.74 7.86 13.55
CA ARG A 126 24.74 8.31 12.55
C ARG A 126 25.24 7.17 11.67
N ALA A 127 25.57 6.02 12.25
CA ALA A 127 26.01 4.85 11.49
C ALA A 127 24.95 4.38 10.47
N LEU A 128 23.69 4.30 10.91
CA LEU A 128 22.56 3.84 10.10
C LEU A 128 22.12 4.88 9.06
N LEU A 129 21.69 6.07 9.51
CA LEU A 129 21.03 7.08 8.68
C LEU A 129 21.98 8.14 8.11
N GLY A 130 23.25 8.13 8.52
CA GLY A 130 24.23 9.16 8.16
C GLY A 130 24.27 10.35 9.13
N GLU A 131 25.25 11.21 8.88
CA GLU A 131 25.53 12.40 9.69
C GLU A 131 24.36 13.38 9.77
N GLU A 132 24.42 14.24 10.79
CA GLU A 132 23.35 15.21 11.04
C GLU A 132 23.34 16.34 9.99
N PRO A 133 22.19 16.61 9.34
CA PRO A 133 22.09 17.73 8.42
C PRO A 133 22.30 19.07 9.14
N ARG A 134 23.22 19.91 8.65
CA ARG A 134 23.61 21.20 9.28
C ARG A 134 22.47 22.15 9.68
N LYS A 135 21.27 22.00 9.10
CA LYS A 135 20.11 22.89 9.31
C LYS A 135 18.92 22.21 10.03
N ARG A 136 18.98 20.91 10.38
CA ARG A 136 17.88 20.18 11.02
C ARG A 136 18.33 18.83 11.60
N THR A 137 17.79 18.48 12.76
CA THR A 137 18.10 17.24 13.49
C THR A 137 17.56 15.99 12.79
N ALA A 138 16.37 16.06 12.19
CA ALA A 138 15.75 14.96 11.48
C ALA A 138 16.40 14.67 10.11
N ARG A 139 16.56 13.38 9.78
CA ARG A 139 16.94 12.91 8.43
C ARG A 139 15.68 12.69 7.59
N ILE A 140 15.71 13.07 6.31
CA ILE A 140 14.56 12.92 5.40
C ILE A 140 14.72 11.66 4.54
N MET A 141 13.74 10.76 4.63
CA MET A 141 13.60 9.61 3.76
C MET A 141 12.54 9.87 2.69
N VAL A 142 12.88 9.68 1.41
CA VAL A 142 11.96 9.80 0.28
C VAL A 142 11.82 8.42 -0.36
N THR A 143 10.59 7.96 -0.60
CA THR A 143 10.38 6.76 -1.43
C THR A 143 10.50 7.15 -2.88
N LEU A 144 11.45 6.56 -3.60
CA LEU A 144 11.66 6.84 -5.01
C LEU A 144 10.50 6.25 -5.84
N PRO A 145 9.91 7.01 -6.77
CA PRO A 145 8.93 6.51 -7.72
C PRO A 145 9.64 5.90 -8.95
N THR A 146 8.90 5.20 -9.82
CA THR A 146 9.43 4.49 -10.99
C THR A 146 10.28 5.39 -11.89
N GLU A 147 9.91 6.67 -12.05
CA GLU A 147 10.61 7.65 -12.87
C GLU A 147 12.08 7.85 -12.46
N ALA A 148 12.42 7.64 -11.17
CA ALA A 148 13.79 7.74 -10.67
C ALA A 148 14.75 6.69 -11.29
N ALA A 149 14.22 5.62 -11.90
CA ALA A 149 15.02 4.65 -12.65
C ALA A 149 15.42 5.15 -14.05
N THR A 150 14.72 6.17 -14.58
CA THR A 150 14.92 6.73 -15.93
C THR A 150 15.42 8.18 -15.93
N ASP A 151 15.12 8.94 -14.88
CA ASP A 151 15.54 10.34 -14.71
C ASP A 151 16.58 10.46 -13.57
N PRO A 152 17.88 10.59 -13.88
CA PRO A 152 18.92 10.80 -12.87
C PRO A 152 18.98 12.24 -12.32
N ASP A 153 18.46 13.22 -13.06
CA ASP A 153 18.50 14.64 -12.64
C ASP A 153 17.43 14.90 -11.57
N PHE A 154 16.27 14.26 -11.68
CA PHE A 154 15.26 14.20 -10.64
C PHE A 154 15.82 13.70 -9.30
N VAL A 155 16.58 12.60 -9.32
CA VAL A 155 17.25 12.06 -8.11
C VAL A 155 18.28 13.04 -7.56
N THR A 156 19.02 13.72 -8.43
CA THR A 156 20.02 14.73 -8.05
C THR A 156 19.37 15.94 -7.36
N GLU A 157 18.22 16.39 -7.86
CA GLU A 157 17.46 17.49 -7.27
C GLU A 157 16.85 17.11 -5.90
N LEU A 158 16.40 15.87 -5.71
CA LEU A 158 15.93 15.39 -4.41
C LEU A 158 17.06 15.43 -3.35
N ILE A 159 18.28 15.00 -3.70
CA ILE A 159 19.44 15.09 -2.78
C ILE A 159 19.79 16.56 -2.50
N ARG A 160 19.83 17.41 -3.53
CA ARG A 160 20.08 18.85 -3.41
C ARG A 160 19.08 19.55 -2.46
N ARG A 161 17.80 19.15 -2.50
CA ARG A 161 16.75 19.63 -1.59
C ARG A 161 16.78 19.02 -0.19
N GLY A 162 17.67 18.04 0.05
CA GLY A 162 17.96 17.52 1.38
C GLY A 162 17.48 16.10 1.67
N MET A 163 17.18 15.27 0.66
CA MET A 163 16.97 13.83 0.85
C MET A 163 18.24 13.18 1.44
N ASN A 164 18.11 12.56 2.63
CA ASN A 164 19.21 11.84 3.30
C ASN A 164 19.11 10.32 3.11
N CYS A 165 17.91 9.81 2.84
CA CYS A 165 17.67 8.39 2.62
C CYS A 165 16.77 8.21 1.39
N ALA A 166 17.27 7.52 0.37
CA ALA A 166 16.48 7.09 -0.78
C ALA A 166 15.89 5.71 -0.49
N ARG A 167 14.57 5.61 -0.32
CA ARG A 167 13.85 4.34 -0.12
C ARG A 167 13.39 3.77 -1.46
N ILE A 168 13.86 2.59 -1.79
CA ILE A 168 13.42 1.78 -2.94
C ILE A 168 12.50 0.69 -2.40
N ASN A 169 11.24 0.67 -2.85
CA ASN A 169 10.21 -0.26 -2.38
C ASN A 169 10.15 -1.48 -3.30
N CYS A 170 10.78 -2.59 -2.92
CA CYS A 170 10.94 -3.78 -3.74
C CYS A 170 9.63 -4.59 -3.91
N ALA A 171 8.49 -4.09 -3.42
CA ALA A 171 7.16 -4.60 -3.77
C ALA A 171 6.65 -4.11 -5.14
N HIS A 172 7.38 -3.18 -5.78
CA HIS A 172 7.07 -2.58 -7.07
C HIS A 172 8.32 -2.53 -7.95
N ASP A 173 8.15 -2.22 -9.24
CA ASP A 173 9.23 -2.15 -10.25
C ASP A 173 10.02 -3.46 -10.41
N THR A 174 11.13 -3.43 -11.16
CA THR A 174 11.99 -4.60 -11.36
C THR A 174 13.36 -4.45 -10.69
N ALA A 175 14.02 -5.59 -10.47
CA ALA A 175 15.42 -5.68 -10.07
C ALA A 175 16.37 -4.76 -10.87
N ALA A 176 16.14 -4.62 -12.19
CA ALA A 176 16.96 -3.75 -13.03
C ALA A 176 16.71 -2.26 -12.74
N ASP A 177 15.47 -1.89 -12.42
CA ASP A 177 15.08 -0.51 -12.13
C ASP A 177 15.56 -0.09 -10.73
N TRP A 178 15.48 -0.98 -9.75
CA TRP A 178 16.08 -0.78 -8.42
C TRP A 178 17.58 -0.52 -8.51
N ALA A 179 18.29 -1.28 -9.36
CA ALA A 179 19.73 -1.10 -9.58
C ALA A 179 20.05 0.25 -10.25
N LYS A 180 19.24 0.70 -11.22
CA LYS A 180 19.35 2.06 -11.82
C LYS A 180 19.13 3.15 -10.78
N MET A 181 18.03 3.08 -10.03
CA MET A 181 17.72 4.03 -8.94
C MET A 181 18.88 4.14 -7.94
N ALA A 182 19.40 3.00 -7.47
CA ALA A 182 20.54 2.97 -6.56
C ALA A 182 21.80 3.59 -7.19
N GLY A 183 22.09 3.27 -8.46
CA GLY A 183 23.17 3.89 -9.21
C GLY A 183 23.04 5.40 -9.36
N HIS A 184 21.81 5.90 -9.58
CA HIS A 184 21.50 7.33 -9.67
C HIS A 184 21.76 8.03 -8.33
N VAL A 185 21.30 7.46 -7.22
CA VAL A 185 21.56 8.00 -5.87
C VAL A 185 23.06 8.06 -5.57
N ARG A 186 23.83 6.99 -5.83
CA ARG A 186 25.29 6.99 -5.61
C ARG A 186 26.01 8.03 -6.47
N ARG A 187 25.62 8.15 -7.76
CA ARG A 187 26.18 9.15 -8.70
C ARG A 187 25.94 10.57 -8.20
N ALA A 188 24.69 10.89 -7.89
CA ALA A 188 24.27 12.21 -7.41
C ALA A 188 24.93 12.57 -6.07
N SER A 189 24.98 11.63 -5.12
CA SER A 189 25.72 11.81 -3.86
C SER A 189 27.19 12.16 -4.08
N LYS A 190 27.88 11.44 -4.98
CA LYS A 190 29.29 11.71 -5.30
C LYS A 190 29.47 13.08 -5.97
N GLN A 191 28.59 13.43 -6.92
CA GLN A 191 28.64 14.71 -7.65
C GLN A 191 28.38 15.93 -6.74
N LEU A 192 27.47 15.80 -5.77
CA LEU A 192 27.12 16.90 -4.87
C LEU A 192 28.01 16.98 -3.61
N GLY A 193 28.84 15.96 -3.35
CA GLY A 193 29.57 15.84 -2.08
C GLY A 193 28.64 15.61 -0.87
N LEU A 194 27.44 15.06 -1.09
CA LEU A 194 26.39 14.90 -0.07
C LEU A 194 26.09 13.42 0.18
N THR A 195 26.09 13.00 1.43
CA THR A 195 25.76 11.63 1.82
C THR A 195 24.26 11.37 1.72
N CYS A 196 23.86 10.39 0.90
CA CYS A 196 22.52 9.84 0.85
C CYS A 196 22.59 8.31 1.02
N LYS A 197 21.86 7.77 2.01
CA LYS A 197 21.76 6.34 2.30
C LYS A 197 20.71 5.69 1.40
N ILE A 198 20.94 4.47 0.94
CA ILE A 198 20.01 3.69 0.14
C ILE A 198 19.30 2.67 1.05
N VAL A 199 17.98 2.79 1.15
CA VAL A 199 17.13 1.88 1.92
C VAL A 199 16.34 1.03 0.94
N MET A 200 16.57 -0.28 0.90
CA MET A 200 15.82 -1.18 0.03
C MET A 200 14.85 -2.00 0.89
N ASP A 201 13.57 -1.70 0.76
CA ASP A 201 12.50 -2.29 1.56
C ASP A 201 11.91 -3.51 0.84
N LEU A 202 12.06 -4.67 1.44
CA LEU A 202 11.62 -5.95 0.89
C LEU A 202 10.09 -6.02 0.81
N GLY A 203 9.59 -6.80 -0.16
CA GLY A 203 8.17 -6.93 -0.42
C GLY A 203 7.42 -7.52 0.78
N GLY A 204 7.96 -8.60 1.34
CA GLY A 204 7.36 -9.36 2.44
C GLY A 204 6.06 -10.08 2.03
N PRO A 205 5.43 -10.82 2.95
CA PRO A 205 4.21 -11.61 2.70
C PRO A 205 2.94 -10.75 2.58
N LYS A 206 2.92 -9.78 1.66
CA LYS A 206 1.77 -8.91 1.39
C LYS A 206 0.62 -9.71 0.79
N VAL A 207 -0.45 -9.88 1.57
CA VAL A 207 -1.74 -10.39 1.06
C VAL A 207 -2.40 -9.28 0.24
N ARG A 208 -2.68 -9.56 -1.03
CA ARG A 208 -3.37 -8.65 -1.95
C ARG A 208 -4.42 -9.42 -2.76
N THR A 209 -5.43 -8.73 -3.26
CA THR A 209 -6.38 -9.28 -4.23
C THR A 209 -5.66 -9.63 -5.54
N GLY A 210 -6.08 -10.74 -6.16
CA GLY A 210 -5.59 -11.22 -7.44
C GLY A 210 -6.08 -10.39 -8.61
N ARG A 211 -5.94 -10.94 -9.82
CA ARG A 211 -6.48 -10.34 -11.04
C ARG A 211 -8.01 -10.43 -11.02
N ILE A 212 -8.67 -9.50 -11.71
CA ILE A 212 -10.11 -9.54 -12.02
C ILE A 212 -10.23 -9.75 -13.54
N GLU A 213 -11.31 -10.38 -13.99
CA GLU A 213 -11.58 -10.48 -15.43
C GLU A 213 -11.67 -9.09 -16.07
N PRO A 214 -11.17 -8.92 -17.31
CA PRO A 214 -11.19 -7.62 -17.97
C PRO A 214 -12.63 -7.25 -18.39
N GLY A 215 -12.98 -5.98 -18.24
CA GLY A 215 -14.30 -5.49 -18.65
C GLY A 215 -14.54 -5.56 -20.16
N PRO A 216 -15.80 -5.35 -20.60
CA PRO A 216 -16.12 -5.30 -22.02
C PRO A 216 -15.29 -4.21 -22.70
N ALA A 217 -14.63 -4.57 -23.81
CA ALA A 217 -13.89 -3.63 -24.65
C ALA A 217 -14.87 -2.77 -25.48
N VAL A 218 -15.49 -1.78 -24.81
CA VAL A 218 -16.54 -0.93 -25.38
C VAL A 218 -16.20 0.57 -25.23
N VAL A 219 -16.38 1.33 -26.30
CA VAL A 219 -16.37 2.79 -26.28
C VAL A 219 -17.80 3.29 -26.35
N LYS A 220 -18.15 4.21 -25.46
CA LYS A 220 -19.46 4.90 -25.41
C LYS A 220 -19.27 6.38 -25.70
N TRP A 221 -20.10 6.94 -26.57
CA TRP A 221 -20.23 8.39 -26.74
C TRP A 221 -21.70 8.82 -26.66
N ARG A 222 -21.94 10.07 -26.30
CA ARG A 222 -23.28 10.68 -26.16
C ARG A 222 -23.26 12.11 -26.73
N PRO A 223 -24.19 12.48 -27.63
CA PRO A 223 -24.37 13.87 -28.05
C PRO A 223 -25.01 14.70 -26.93
N VAL A 224 -24.71 16.00 -26.88
CA VAL A 224 -25.35 16.95 -25.97
C VAL A 224 -26.79 17.18 -26.43
N ARG A 225 -27.73 17.19 -25.48
CA ARG A 225 -29.16 17.37 -25.74
C ARG A 225 -29.75 18.42 -24.81
N ASP A 226 -30.75 19.14 -25.30
CA ASP A 226 -31.56 20.05 -24.49
C ASP A 226 -32.51 19.29 -23.55
N ARG A 227 -33.28 20.03 -22.74
CA ARG A 227 -34.32 19.48 -21.85
C ARG A 227 -35.47 18.78 -22.60
N LEU A 228 -35.61 19.02 -23.90
CA LEU A 228 -36.61 18.39 -24.79
C LEU A 228 -36.04 17.17 -25.54
N GLY A 229 -34.79 16.76 -25.25
CA GLY A 229 -34.11 15.63 -25.88
C GLY A 229 -33.57 15.89 -27.29
N ARG A 230 -33.67 17.11 -27.81
CA ARG A 230 -33.16 17.50 -29.13
C ARG A 230 -31.64 17.64 -29.07
N VAL A 231 -30.94 17.22 -30.13
CA VAL A 231 -29.46 17.26 -30.18
C VAL A 231 -29.00 18.69 -30.47
N VAL A 232 -28.34 19.29 -29.46
CA VAL A 232 -27.72 20.62 -29.52
C VAL A 232 -26.32 20.49 -30.12
N THR A 233 -25.48 19.62 -29.54
CA THR A 233 -24.11 19.37 -30.02
C THR A 233 -23.97 17.89 -30.39
N PRO A 234 -23.62 17.55 -31.64
CA PRO A 234 -23.25 16.20 -32.02
C PRO A 234 -22.07 15.67 -31.19
N ALA A 235 -21.94 14.35 -31.07
CA ALA A 235 -20.74 13.75 -30.51
C ALA A 235 -19.67 13.62 -31.60
N THR A 236 -18.60 14.40 -31.49
CA THR A 236 -17.43 14.33 -32.38
C THR A 236 -16.59 13.10 -32.05
N VAL A 237 -16.37 12.24 -33.04
CA VAL A 237 -15.59 11.01 -32.94
C VAL A 237 -14.40 11.10 -33.89
N VAL A 238 -13.18 10.92 -33.35
CA VAL A 238 -11.96 10.84 -34.16
C VAL A 238 -11.81 9.42 -34.68
N LEU A 239 -11.70 9.28 -36.01
CA LEU A 239 -11.42 8.02 -36.69
C LEU A 239 -10.00 8.08 -37.22
N ARG A 240 -9.10 7.18 -36.80
CA ARG A 240 -7.68 7.25 -37.17
C ARG A 240 -7.10 5.93 -37.66
N ALA A 241 -6.04 5.99 -38.44
CA ALA A 241 -5.18 4.84 -38.71
C ALA A 241 -4.33 4.46 -37.49
N ARG A 242 -3.80 3.23 -37.47
CA ARG A 242 -2.83 2.76 -36.47
C ARG A 242 -1.49 3.47 -36.73
N GLY A 243 -1.02 4.26 -35.75
CA GLY A 243 0.18 5.10 -35.86
C GLY A 243 0.22 6.15 -34.75
N ARG A 244 1.15 7.12 -34.89
CA ARG A 244 1.26 8.30 -34.00
C ARG A 244 -0.07 9.06 -34.00
N LEU A 245 -0.47 9.61 -32.86
CA LEU A 245 -1.65 10.49 -32.79
C LEU A 245 -1.37 11.73 -33.65
N PRO A 246 -2.26 12.12 -34.58
CA PRO A 246 -2.15 13.40 -35.24
C PRO A 246 -2.31 14.52 -34.21
N ALA A 247 -1.56 15.60 -34.38
CA ALA A 247 -1.74 16.83 -33.62
C ALA A 247 -3.00 17.55 -34.13
N VAL A 248 -4.18 17.01 -33.83
CA VAL A 248 -5.44 17.65 -34.18
C VAL A 248 -5.65 18.81 -33.23
N GLY A 249 -5.63 20.03 -33.75
CA GLY A 249 -6.03 21.24 -33.03
C GLY A 249 -7.55 21.25 -32.84
N LEU A 250 -8.06 20.35 -31.99
CA LEU A 250 -9.45 20.35 -31.57
C LEU A 250 -9.63 21.34 -30.42
N ASP A 251 -10.44 22.37 -30.63
CA ASP A 251 -10.85 23.30 -29.56
C ASP A 251 -11.63 22.61 -28.43
N VAL A 252 -12.15 21.40 -28.68
CA VAL A 252 -12.92 20.59 -27.73
C VAL A 252 -12.47 19.12 -27.78
N ALA A 253 -12.22 18.53 -26.61
CA ALA A 253 -11.85 17.12 -26.50
C ALA A 253 -12.90 16.19 -27.16
N PRO A 254 -12.48 15.21 -27.99
CA PRO A 254 -13.41 14.38 -28.75
C PRO A 254 -14.17 13.41 -27.84
N ALA A 255 -15.44 13.15 -28.16
CA ALA A 255 -16.31 12.25 -27.40
C ALA A 255 -15.90 10.77 -27.51
N ALA A 256 -15.10 10.41 -28.53
CA ALA A 256 -14.44 9.11 -28.66
C ALA A 256 -13.29 9.19 -29.69
N THR A 257 -12.30 8.31 -29.55
CA THR A 257 -11.25 8.07 -30.56
C THR A 257 -11.21 6.59 -30.92
N LEU A 258 -11.35 6.25 -32.20
CA LEU A 258 -11.40 4.88 -32.71
C LEU A 258 -10.28 4.63 -33.72
N THR A 259 -9.55 3.53 -33.57
CA THR A 259 -8.53 3.10 -34.53
C THR A 259 -9.15 2.15 -35.55
N LEU A 260 -9.06 2.50 -36.83
CA LEU A 260 -9.59 1.73 -37.97
C LEU A 260 -8.44 1.36 -38.93
N PRO A 261 -8.62 0.38 -39.83
CA PRO A 261 -7.65 0.08 -40.89
C PRO A 261 -7.39 1.31 -41.77
N GLY A 262 -6.13 1.61 -42.08
CA GLY A 262 -5.76 2.80 -42.87
C GLY A 262 -6.48 2.88 -44.23
N ARG A 263 -6.65 1.73 -44.91
CA ARG A 263 -7.45 1.61 -46.16
C ARG A 263 -8.91 2.03 -46.04
N PHE A 264 -9.49 1.98 -44.83
CA PHE A 264 -10.86 2.44 -44.59
C PHE A 264 -10.88 3.96 -44.43
N ILE A 265 -9.96 4.51 -43.62
CA ILE A 265 -9.79 5.95 -43.42
C ILE A 265 -9.52 6.65 -44.76
N ALA A 266 -8.52 6.21 -45.53
CA ALA A 266 -8.14 6.81 -46.80
C ALA A 266 -9.23 6.75 -47.90
N ALA A 267 -10.29 5.97 -47.71
CA ALA A 267 -11.42 5.88 -48.64
C ALA A 267 -12.62 6.76 -48.24
N LEU A 268 -12.59 7.35 -47.04
CA LEU A 268 -13.60 8.30 -46.58
C LEU A 268 -13.44 9.65 -47.30
N SER A 269 -14.53 10.40 -47.37
CA SER A 269 -14.55 11.76 -47.88
C SER A 269 -15.55 12.58 -47.05
N VAL A 270 -15.36 13.90 -46.96
CA VAL A 270 -16.29 14.78 -46.24
C VAL A 270 -17.71 14.61 -46.80
N GLY A 271 -18.69 14.50 -45.92
CA GLY A 271 -20.09 14.20 -46.24
C GLY A 271 -20.44 12.71 -46.36
N ASP A 272 -19.47 11.78 -46.31
CA ASP A 272 -19.77 10.34 -46.27
C ASP A 272 -20.48 9.94 -44.96
N THR A 273 -21.42 9.00 -45.07
CA THR A 273 -22.12 8.44 -43.90
C THR A 273 -21.56 7.05 -43.57
N ILE A 274 -21.05 6.87 -42.36
CA ILE A 274 -20.63 5.57 -41.82
C ILE A 274 -21.79 5.01 -41.01
N ARG A 275 -22.36 3.87 -41.43
CA ARG A 275 -23.45 3.18 -40.74
C ARG A 275 -22.97 1.94 -40.01
N PHE A 276 -23.53 1.69 -38.83
CA PHE A 276 -23.26 0.49 -38.02
C PHE A 276 -24.47 0.15 -37.15
N ARG A 277 -24.47 -1.02 -36.52
CA ARG A 277 -25.34 -1.34 -35.37
C ARG A 277 -24.48 -1.33 -34.12
N ASP A 278 -24.95 -0.67 -33.06
CA ASP A 278 -24.24 -0.65 -31.78
C ASP A 278 -24.42 -1.97 -31.00
N THR A 279 -23.79 -2.11 -29.82
CA THR A 279 -23.91 -3.34 -29.00
C THR A 279 -25.33 -3.64 -28.52
N ARG A 280 -26.27 -2.70 -28.67
CA ARG A 280 -27.71 -2.88 -28.36
C ARG A 280 -28.51 -3.19 -29.63
N HIS A 281 -27.82 -3.65 -30.69
CA HIS A 281 -28.32 -3.92 -32.04
C HIS A 281 -28.98 -2.72 -32.77
N ALA A 282 -28.90 -1.53 -32.18
CA ALA A 282 -29.61 -0.35 -32.67
C ALA A 282 -28.82 0.33 -33.79
N SER A 283 -29.51 0.71 -34.87
CA SER A 283 -28.89 1.36 -36.03
C SER A 283 -28.35 2.75 -35.68
N ARG A 284 -27.11 3.03 -36.07
CA ARG A 284 -26.40 4.28 -35.81
C ARG A 284 -25.66 4.75 -37.06
N SER A 285 -25.35 6.04 -37.09
CA SER A 285 -24.53 6.64 -38.13
C SER A 285 -23.63 7.73 -37.59
N LEU A 286 -22.44 7.83 -38.17
CA LEU A 286 -21.55 8.98 -38.13
C LEU A 286 -21.53 9.64 -39.51
N VAL A 287 -21.40 10.97 -39.57
CA VAL A 287 -21.16 11.72 -40.83
C VAL A 287 -19.76 12.30 -40.76
N VAL A 288 -18.94 12.06 -41.80
CA VAL A 288 -17.57 12.59 -41.87
C VAL A 288 -17.61 14.09 -42.12
N THR A 289 -17.03 14.88 -41.21
CA THR A 289 -16.98 16.35 -41.29
C THR A 289 -15.61 16.87 -41.73
N GLU A 290 -14.53 16.16 -41.41
CA GLU A 290 -13.16 16.54 -41.76
C GLU A 290 -12.34 15.30 -42.16
N HIS A 291 -11.33 15.47 -43.02
CA HIS A 291 -10.41 14.42 -43.45
C HIS A 291 -8.96 14.94 -43.53
N GLY A 292 -8.11 14.57 -42.57
CA GLY A 292 -6.70 14.94 -42.46
C GLY A 292 -5.72 13.85 -42.91
N GLY A 293 -6.09 13.08 -43.94
CA GLY A 293 -5.25 12.04 -44.56
C GLY A 293 -5.17 10.74 -43.75
N THR A 294 -4.55 10.79 -42.56
CA THR A 294 -4.40 9.64 -41.65
C THR A 294 -5.49 9.57 -40.57
N PHE A 295 -6.37 10.57 -40.52
CA PHE A 295 -7.53 10.63 -39.65
C PHE A 295 -8.72 11.32 -40.33
N CYS A 296 -9.90 11.14 -39.74
CA CYS A 296 -11.12 11.88 -40.05
C CYS A 296 -11.81 12.29 -38.76
N LEU A 297 -12.51 13.43 -38.77
CA LEU A 297 -13.53 13.74 -37.77
C LEU A 297 -14.88 13.28 -38.30
N ALA A 298 -15.70 12.67 -37.43
CA ALA A 298 -17.04 12.26 -37.79
C ALA A 298 -18.03 12.47 -36.64
N GLU A 299 -19.22 12.97 -36.96
CA GLU A 299 -20.20 13.39 -35.97
C GLU A 299 -21.37 12.41 -35.82
N GLY A 300 -21.72 12.12 -34.57
CA GLY A 300 -22.84 11.25 -34.20
C GLY A 300 -23.97 12.00 -33.48
N ARG A 301 -25.18 11.99 -34.06
CA ARG A 301 -26.40 12.55 -33.44
C ARG A 301 -27.13 11.56 -32.51
N SER A 302 -26.52 10.44 -32.16
CA SER A 302 -27.10 9.40 -31.30
C SER A 302 -26.06 8.77 -30.38
N THR A 303 -26.45 8.48 -29.15
CA THR A 303 -25.65 7.70 -28.20
C THR A 303 -25.38 6.32 -28.77
N ALA A 304 -24.11 5.91 -28.82
CA ALA A 304 -23.70 4.61 -29.35
C ALA A 304 -22.68 3.92 -28.43
N TYR A 305 -22.59 2.61 -28.59
CA TYR A 305 -21.72 1.70 -27.85
C TYR A 305 -21.02 0.80 -28.88
N VAL A 306 -19.69 0.85 -28.93
CA VAL A 306 -18.90 0.29 -30.03
C VAL A 306 -17.77 -0.57 -29.48
N THR A 307 -17.58 -1.76 -30.03
CA THR A 307 -16.53 -2.71 -29.66
C THR A 307 -15.62 -3.00 -30.84
N ASN A 308 -14.53 -3.74 -30.61
CA ASN A 308 -13.64 -4.20 -31.68
C ASN A 308 -14.36 -5.06 -32.76
N GLY A 309 -15.54 -5.61 -32.44
CA GLY A 309 -16.38 -6.37 -33.38
C GLY A 309 -17.36 -5.53 -34.21
N THR A 310 -17.58 -4.26 -33.87
CA THR A 310 -18.63 -3.44 -34.50
C THR A 310 -18.32 -3.10 -35.95
N ARG A 311 -19.02 -3.76 -36.89
CA ARG A 311 -18.83 -3.57 -38.34
C ARG A 311 -19.40 -2.23 -38.83
N PHE A 312 -18.51 -1.27 -39.05
CA PHE A 312 -18.76 0.01 -39.73
C PHE A 312 -18.84 -0.22 -41.24
N ARG A 313 -19.80 0.44 -41.92
CA ARG A 313 -20.01 0.37 -43.37
C ARG A 313 -20.12 1.76 -43.96
N LEU A 314 -19.36 2.02 -45.02
CA LEU A 314 -19.42 3.27 -45.78
C LEU A 314 -20.71 3.34 -46.62
N ARG A 315 -21.33 4.52 -46.66
CA ARG A 315 -22.44 4.85 -47.56
C ARG A 315 -22.25 6.27 -48.13
N ARG A 316 -22.03 6.34 -49.44
CA ARG A 316 -21.98 7.57 -50.23
C ARG A 316 -23.30 7.75 -51.00
N LYS A 317 -23.75 9.00 -51.22
CA LYS A 317 -24.92 9.24 -52.10
C LYS A 317 -24.62 8.70 -53.51
N GLY A 318 -25.58 8.00 -54.12
CA GLY A 318 -25.48 7.49 -55.49
C GLY A 318 -24.57 6.27 -55.76
N LYS A 319 -23.76 5.77 -54.82
CA LYS A 319 -22.83 4.64 -55.07
C LYS A 319 -22.91 3.53 -54.01
N LYS A 320 -23.24 2.30 -54.43
CA LYS A 320 -23.15 1.07 -53.59
C LYS A 320 -21.70 0.51 -53.54
N LYS A 321 -20.72 1.28 -53.05
CA LYS A 321 -19.41 0.70 -52.66
C LYS A 321 -19.50 0.15 -51.24
N ALA A 322 -19.55 -1.17 -51.10
CA ALA A 322 -19.68 -1.88 -49.83
C ALA A 322 -18.34 -1.97 -49.06
N LEU A 323 -17.69 -0.83 -48.79
CA LEU A 323 -16.49 -0.81 -47.95
C LEU A 323 -16.88 -0.92 -46.47
N ALA A 324 -16.25 -1.86 -45.77
CA ALA A 324 -16.51 -2.12 -44.35
C ALA A 324 -15.21 -2.33 -43.56
N ALA A 325 -15.26 -1.98 -42.29
CA ALA A 325 -14.18 -2.20 -41.31
C ALA A 325 -14.79 -2.36 -39.91
N SER A 326 -13.97 -2.78 -38.95
CA SER A 326 -14.31 -2.71 -37.52
C SER A 326 -13.22 -1.95 -36.79
N PRO A 327 -13.54 -1.20 -35.71
CA PRO A 327 -12.55 -0.61 -34.83
C PRO A 327 -11.61 -1.66 -34.24
N THR A 328 -10.43 -1.23 -33.82
CA THR A 328 -9.39 -2.08 -33.23
C THR A 328 -8.70 -1.35 -32.08
N GLY A 329 -8.14 -2.09 -31.13
CA GLY A 329 -7.40 -1.52 -30.00
C GLY A 329 -8.26 -0.72 -29.02
N ILE A 330 -9.58 -0.93 -29.00
CA ILE A 330 -10.42 -0.49 -27.88
C ILE A 330 -9.97 -1.30 -26.65
N PRO A 331 -9.49 -0.65 -25.57
CA PRO A 331 -9.08 -1.34 -24.35
C PRO A 331 -10.31 -1.91 -23.62
N CYS A 332 -10.10 -3.00 -22.89
CA CYS A 332 -11.05 -3.44 -21.87
C CYS A 332 -11.10 -2.41 -20.73
N GLU A 333 -12.29 -2.15 -20.19
CA GLU A 333 -12.41 -1.33 -18.98
C GLU A 333 -11.79 -2.03 -17.77
N GLU A 334 -11.14 -1.26 -16.89
CA GLU A 334 -10.59 -1.78 -15.63
C GLU A 334 -11.75 -2.08 -14.66
N GLN A 335 -12.08 -3.36 -14.51
CA GLN A 335 -13.15 -3.80 -13.62
C GLN A 335 -12.76 -3.77 -12.13
N GLY A 336 -13.79 -3.70 -11.30
CA GLY A 336 -13.70 -3.91 -9.87
C GLY A 336 -15.04 -4.43 -9.38
N LEU A 337 -15.02 -5.44 -8.51
CA LEU A 337 -16.19 -6.15 -8.03
C LEU A 337 -17.01 -5.20 -7.16
N LEU A 338 -18.25 -4.90 -7.55
CA LEU A 338 -19.16 -4.13 -6.70
C LEU A 338 -19.58 -5.00 -5.51
N LEU A 339 -19.33 -4.51 -4.31
CA LEU A 339 -19.65 -5.17 -3.05
C LEU A 339 -20.46 -4.23 -2.15
N GLN A 340 -21.60 -4.71 -1.67
CA GLN A 340 -22.51 -4.05 -0.76
C GLN A 340 -22.54 -4.76 0.59
N ARG A 341 -22.99 -4.06 1.64
CA ARG A 341 -23.19 -4.68 2.95
C ARG A 341 -24.30 -5.75 2.84
N GLY A 342 -23.96 -6.98 3.24
CA GLY A 342 -24.82 -8.15 3.09
C GLY A 342 -24.35 -9.11 2.01
N ASP A 343 -23.50 -8.68 1.06
CA ASP A 343 -23.00 -9.55 -0.01
C ASP A 343 -22.08 -10.65 0.50
N ALA A 344 -22.04 -11.77 -0.21
CA ALA A 344 -21.02 -12.78 -0.05
C ALA A 344 -19.89 -12.54 -1.07
N LEU A 345 -18.64 -12.64 -0.61
CA LEU A 345 -17.43 -12.64 -1.42
C LEU A 345 -16.70 -13.97 -1.23
N MET A 346 -16.45 -14.68 -2.32
CA MET A 346 -15.69 -15.93 -2.35
C MET A 346 -14.21 -15.64 -2.64
N VAL A 347 -13.35 -15.72 -1.62
CA VAL A 347 -11.90 -15.57 -1.78
C VAL A 347 -11.29 -16.91 -2.17
N THR A 348 -10.83 -17.06 -3.40
CA THR A 348 -10.31 -18.33 -3.94
C THR A 348 -8.81 -18.50 -3.67
N ARG A 349 -8.39 -19.75 -3.43
CA ARG A 349 -6.98 -20.11 -3.22
C ARG A 349 -6.19 -20.26 -4.52
N ALA A 350 -6.84 -20.78 -5.57
CA ALA A 350 -6.25 -20.84 -6.91
C ALA A 350 -6.16 -19.43 -7.52
N PRO A 351 -5.15 -19.11 -8.37
CA PRO A 351 -4.96 -17.79 -8.97
C PRO A 351 -5.93 -17.50 -10.14
N ILE A 352 -7.22 -17.75 -9.91
CA ILE A 352 -8.31 -17.55 -10.87
C ILE A 352 -8.62 -16.04 -10.92
N ALA A 353 -8.97 -15.53 -12.10
CA ALA A 353 -9.41 -14.15 -12.26
C ALA A 353 -10.77 -13.95 -11.57
N GLY A 354 -10.86 -12.90 -10.75
CA GLY A 354 -12.08 -12.58 -10.02
C GLY A 354 -13.23 -12.17 -10.93
N ARG A 355 -14.46 -12.48 -10.49
CA ARG A 355 -15.72 -12.31 -11.24
C ARG A 355 -16.76 -11.60 -10.39
N GLU A 356 -17.61 -10.81 -11.03
CA GLU A 356 -18.80 -10.25 -10.38
C GLU A 356 -19.77 -11.37 -9.98
N ALA A 357 -20.70 -11.06 -9.07
CA ALA A 357 -21.75 -12.01 -8.68
C ALA A 357 -22.62 -12.35 -9.89
N GLN A 358 -22.93 -13.64 -10.05
CA GLN A 358 -23.88 -14.08 -11.06
C GLN A 358 -25.28 -14.08 -10.47
N LEU A 359 -26.23 -13.56 -11.25
CA LEU A 359 -27.65 -13.59 -10.91
C LEU A 359 -28.34 -14.73 -11.65
N ASP A 360 -29.40 -15.28 -11.07
CA ASP A 360 -30.36 -16.13 -11.78
C ASP A 360 -31.38 -15.29 -12.60
N ASP A 361 -32.29 -15.98 -13.28
CA ASP A 361 -33.35 -15.35 -14.09
C ASP A 361 -34.35 -14.52 -13.26
N HIS A 362 -34.32 -14.64 -11.92
CA HIS A 362 -35.12 -13.85 -10.98
C HIS A 362 -34.35 -12.66 -10.38
N GLY A 363 -33.08 -12.46 -10.77
CA GLY A 363 -32.22 -11.40 -10.26
C GLY A 363 -31.63 -11.68 -8.87
N VAL A 364 -31.74 -12.90 -8.36
CA VAL A 364 -31.15 -13.33 -7.09
C VAL A 364 -29.73 -13.84 -7.33
N ILE A 365 -28.80 -13.59 -6.40
CA ILE A 365 -27.41 -14.04 -6.53
C ILE A 365 -27.34 -15.56 -6.49
N SER A 366 -27.08 -16.18 -7.64
CA SER A 366 -26.89 -17.62 -7.80
C SER A 366 -25.46 -18.05 -7.48
N THR A 367 -24.47 -17.21 -7.83
CA THR A 367 -23.06 -17.40 -7.47
C THR A 367 -22.48 -16.10 -6.92
N PRO A 368 -21.92 -16.09 -5.68
CA PRO A 368 -21.26 -14.91 -5.12
C PRO A 368 -20.14 -14.35 -6.01
N ALA A 369 -19.85 -13.06 -5.85
CA ALA A 369 -18.66 -12.47 -6.44
C ALA A 369 -17.41 -13.21 -5.92
N SER A 370 -16.37 -13.33 -6.74
CA SER A 370 -15.17 -14.11 -6.40
C SER A 370 -13.88 -13.37 -6.73
N ILE A 371 -12.83 -13.59 -5.93
CA ILE A 371 -11.50 -13.03 -6.18
C ILE A 371 -10.40 -13.91 -5.60
N SER A 372 -9.30 -14.12 -6.31
CA SER A 372 -8.13 -14.81 -5.75
C SER A 372 -7.31 -13.90 -4.85
N CYS A 373 -6.32 -14.45 -4.13
CA CYS A 373 -5.37 -13.67 -3.34
C CYS A 373 -3.91 -14.10 -3.58
N THR A 374 -2.95 -13.20 -3.33
CA THR A 374 -1.52 -13.46 -3.53
C THR A 374 -0.90 -14.41 -2.51
N LEU A 375 -1.57 -14.64 -1.37
CA LEU A 375 -1.07 -15.50 -0.29
C LEU A 375 -2.19 -16.41 0.27
N PRO A 376 -2.58 -17.48 -0.46
CA PRO A 376 -3.68 -18.36 -0.05
C PRO A 376 -3.53 -19.00 1.33
N ARG A 377 -2.29 -19.20 1.79
CA ARG A 377 -2.00 -19.73 3.14
C ARG A 377 -2.53 -18.84 4.27
N ALA A 378 -2.58 -17.53 4.07
CA ALA A 378 -3.14 -16.61 5.07
C ALA A 378 -4.64 -16.88 5.29
N PHE A 379 -5.38 -17.12 4.21
CA PHE A 379 -6.81 -17.46 4.25
C PHE A 379 -7.08 -18.90 4.72
N ALA A 380 -6.19 -19.85 4.44
CA ALA A 380 -6.29 -21.21 4.97
C ALA A 380 -6.16 -21.30 6.50
N GLN A 381 -5.64 -20.25 7.13
CA GLN A 381 -5.45 -20.15 8.59
C GLN A 381 -6.49 -19.27 9.28
N ALA A 382 -7.30 -18.55 8.50
CA ALA A 382 -8.41 -17.75 9.01
C ALA A 382 -9.48 -18.66 9.62
N ARG A 383 -10.26 -18.13 10.58
CA ARG A 383 -11.33 -18.86 11.26
C ARG A 383 -12.67 -18.17 11.04
N ARG A 384 -13.75 -18.95 11.06
CA ARG A 384 -15.12 -18.42 11.07
C ARG A 384 -15.28 -17.41 12.21
N GLY A 385 -15.79 -16.21 11.88
CA GLY A 385 -15.95 -15.09 12.81
C GLY A 385 -14.79 -14.08 12.83
N GLU A 386 -13.63 -14.37 12.23
CA GLU A 386 -12.53 -13.41 12.12
C GLU A 386 -12.84 -12.31 11.08
N THR A 387 -12.24 -11.13 11.23
CA THR A 387 -12.49 -9.99 10.34
C THR A 387 -11.52 -9.96 9.17
N VAL A 388 -12.02 -9.52 8.01
CA VAL A 388 -11.23 -9.37 6.79
C VAL A 388 -11.44 -7.97 6.25
N TRP A 389 -10.35 -7.25 5.99
CA TRP A 389 -10.37 -5.90 5.46
C TRP A 389 -9.67 -5.85 4.11
N PHE A 390 -10.30 -5.21 3.14
CA PHE A 390 -9.80 -5.05 1.78
C PHE A 390 -9.67 -3.56 1.43
N ASP A 391 -8.77 -3.24 0.49
CA ASP A 391 -8.54 -1.88 -0.03
C ASP A 391 -8.29 -0.87 1.10
N ASP A 392 -7.24 -1.13 1.89
CA ASP A 392 -6.77 -0.31 3.00
C ASP A 392 -7.84 0.00 4.07
N GLY A 393 -8.77 -0.94 4.28
CA GLY A 393 -9.85 -0.86 5.26
C GLY A 393 -11.16 -0.31 4.72
N ARG A 394 -11.22 0.05 3.43
CA ARG A 394 -12.44 0.59 2.80
C ARG A 394 -13.59 -0.40 2.74
N ILE A 395 -13.30 -1.68 2.54
CA ILE A 395 -14.30 -2.76 2.50
C ILE A 395 -13.96 -3.73 3.63
N GLY A 396 -14.96 -4.07 4.45
CA GLY A 396 -14.81 -4.96 5.59
C GLY A 396 -15.81 -6.10 5.56
N GLY A 397 -15.41 -7.26 6.07
CA GLY A 397 -16.26 -8.43 6.16
C GLY A 397 -15.85 -9.38 7.28
N VAL A 398 -16.64 -10.44 7.43
CA VAL A 398 -16.44 -11.50 8.43
C VAL A 398 -16.41 -12.85 7.73
N VAL A 399 -15.47 -13.72 8.12
CA VAL A 399 -15.37 -15.08 7.57
C VAL A 399 -16.59 -15.91 8.01
N GLU A 400 -17.40 -16.37 7.06
CA GLU A 400 -18.54 -17.26 7.32
C GLU A 400 -18.15 -18.74 7.29
N SER A 401 -17.31 -19.12 6.33
CA SER A 401 -16.81 -20.49 6.20
C SER A 401 -15.46 -20.52 5.49
N VAL A 402 -14.67 -21.55 5.82
CA VAL A 402 -13.38 -21.83 5.20
C VAL A 402 -13.48 -23.23 4.61
N LYS A 403 -13.26 -23.35 3.30
CA LYS A 403 -13.20 -24.62 2.56
C LYS A 403 -11.81 -24.81 1.96
N ASP A 404 -11.56 -25.96 1.35
CA ASP A 404 -10.25 -26.34 0.81
C ASP A 404 -9.82 -25.56 -0.43
N ASP A 405 -10.77 -24.98 -1.17
CA ASP A 405 -10.58 -24.23 -2.40
C ASP A 405 -10.85 -22.72 -2.23
N HIS A 406 -11.75 -22.32 -1.32
CA HIS A 406 -12.13 -20.93 -1.06
C HIS A 406 -12.48 -20.62 0.40
N VAL A 407 -12.51 -19.32 0.72
CA VAL A 407 -13.07 -18.76 1.95
C VAL A 407 -14.26 -17.88 1.60
N LEU A 408 -15.39 -18.06 2.28
CA LEU A 408 -16.57 -17.22 2.12
C LEU A 408 -16.56 -16.10 3.16
N VAL A 409 -16.63 -14.86 2.69
CA VAL A 409 -16.63 -13.65 3.53
C VAL A 409 -17.94 -12.91 3.34
N ARG A 410 -18.67 -12.64 4.42
CA ARG A 410 -19.83 -11.74 4.42
C ARG A 410 -19.36 -10.30 4.51
N ILE A 411 -19.73 -9.47 3.56
CA ILE A 411 -19.41 -8.04 3.59
C ILE A 411 -20.27 -7.35 4.65
N THR A 412 -19.62 -6.75 5.64
CA THR A 412 -20.26 -6.03 6.76
C THR A 412 -20.05 -4.53 6.67
N HIS A 413 -19.03 -4.07 5.95
CA HIS A 413 -18.68 -2.67 5.77
C HIS A 413 -18.41 -2.34 4.29
N ALA A 414 -19.22 -1.42 3.75
CA ALA A 414 -19.07 -0.77 2.45
C ALA A 414 -19.88 0.53 2.47
N LYS A 415 -19.62 1.46 1.56
CA LYS A 415 -20.39 2.71 1.39
C LYS A 415 -21.83 2.45 0.94
N SER A 416 -22.69 3.45 1.13
CA SER A 416 -24.03 3.47 0.54
C SER A 416 -23.93 3.41 -0.99
N GLY A 417 -24.62 2.44 -1.61
CA GLY A 417 -24.48 2.11 -3.03
C GLY A 417 -23.35 1.12 -3.38
N GLY A 418 -22.57 0.67 -2.38
CA GLY A 418 -21.48 -0.30 -2.53
C GLY A 418 -20.12 0.32 -2.87
N ASP A 419 -19.08 -0.51 -2.75
CA ASP A 419 -17.70 -0.19 -3.09
C ASP A 419 -17.14 -1.17 -4.13
N ARG A 420 -16.28 -0.68 -5.04
CA ARG A 420 -15.64 -1.52 -6.06
C ARG A 420 -14.28 -2.03 -5.60
N LEU A 421 -14.19 -3.32 -5.28
CA LEU A 421 -12.93 -3.99 -4.99
C LEU A 421 -12.13 -4.21 -6.28
N LYS A 422 -10.97 -3.57 -6.40
CA LYS A 422 -10.06 -3.71 -7.55
C LYS A 422 -9.03 -4.83 -7.35
N ALA A 423 -8.34 -5.18 -8.43
CA ALA A 423 -7.15 -6.04 -8.40
C ALA A 423 -5.98 -5.38 -7.63
N GLY A 424 -5.10 -6.21 -7.06
CA GLY A 424 -3.87 -5.77 -6.39
C GLY A 424 -4.04 -4.99 -5.07
N ARG A 425 -5.27 -4.90 -4.53
CA ARG A 425 -5.57 -4.16 -3.29
C ARG A 425 -5.18 -4.93 -2.05
N GLY A 426 -4.72 -4.23 -1.02
CA GLY A 426 -4.28 -4.84 0.23
C GLY A 426 -5.40 -5.62 0.91
N ILE A 427 -5.04 -6.73 1.55
CA ILE A 427 -5.91 -7.54 2.40
C ILE A 427 -5.28 -7.63 3.79
N ASN A 428 -6.03 -7.28 4.83
CA ASN A 428 -5.61 -7.37 6.21
C ASN A 428 -6.52 -8.35 6.99
N LEU A 429 -5.88 -9.17 7.82
CA LEU A 429 -6.51 -10.18 8.68
C LEU A 429 -6.02 -9.92 10.12
N PRO A 430 -6.73 -9.08 10.92
CA PRO A 430 -6.22 -8.59 12.21
C PRO A 430 -6.06 -9.69 13.25
N GLU A 431 -6.97 -10.67 13.28
CA GLU A 431 -6.99 -11.76 14.27
C GLU A 431 -6.21 -12.99 13.81
N THR A 432 -6.13 -13.24 12.50
CA THR A 432 -5.55 -14.46 11.94
C THR A 432 -4.04 -14.53 12.16
N ARG A 433 -3.61 -15.54 12.93
CA ARG A 433 -2.18 -15.86 13.10
C ARG A 433 -1.63 -16.57 11.87
N MET A 434 -1.13 -15.78 10.92
CA MET A 434 -0.43 -16.30 9.75
C MET A 434 0.85 -17.06 10.14
N ASP A 435 1.08 -18.26 9.63
CA ASP A 435 2.38 -18.95 9.66
C ASP A 435 3.09 -18.81 8.32
N VAL A 436 3.55 -17.59 8.05
CA VAL A 436 4.30 -17.23 6.85
C VAL A 436 5.52 -16.42 7.28
N GLY A 437 6.72 -16.83 6.88
CA GLY A 437 7.94 -16.11 7.20
C GLY A 437 7.89 -14.63 6.78
N ALA A 438 8.56 -13.76 7.53
CA ALA A 438 8.64 -12.32 7.21
C ALA A 438 9.31 -12.07 5.84
N MET A 439 10.14 -13.00 5.38
CA MET A 439 10.65 -13.07 4.01
C MET A 439 9.95 -14.18 3.23
N THR A 440 9.47 -13.85 2.04
CA THR A 440 9.02 -14.83 1.05
C THR A 440 10.20 -15.41 0.27
N ARG A 441 9.97 -16.48 -0.52
CA ARG A 441 10.99 -17.00 -1.46
C ARG A 441 11.45 -15.92 -2.45
N ARG A 442 10.58 -14.99 -2.83
CA ARG A 442 10.93 -13.86 -3.71
C ARG A 442 11.89 -12.90 -3.00
N ASP A 443 11.59 -12.52 -1.76
CA ASP A 443 12.46 -11.64 -0.96
C ASP A 443 13.85 -12.25 -0.73
N ILE A 444 13.96 -13.57 -0.55
CA ILE A 444 15.26 -14.26 -0.41
C ILE A 444 16.10 -14.16 -1.70
N LEU A 445 15.46 -14.27 -2.88
CA LEU A 445 16.14 -14.12 -4.17
C LEU A 445 16.56 -12.66 -4.43
N ASP A 446 15.66 -11.71 -4.12
CA ASP A 446 15.92 -10.28 -4.26
C ASP A 446 16.97 -9.78 -3.25
N LEU A 447 17.10 -10.41 -2.07
CA LEU A 447 18.08 -10.03 -1.03
C LEU A 447 19.52 -10.04 -1.58
N GLY A 448 19.87 -10.97 -2.46
CA GLY A 448 21.21 -11.04 -3.06
C GLY A 448 21.56 -9.82 -3.93
N LEU A 449 20.56 -9.18 -4.55
CA LEU A 449 20.72 -7.90 -5.25
C LEU A 449 20.70 -6.74 -4.26
N VAL A 450 19.73 -6.73 -3.35
CA VAL A 450 19.57 -5.69 -2.32
C VAL A 450 20.86 -5.49 -1.52
N ALA A 451 21.51 -6.57 -1.09
CA ALA A 451 22.76 -6.52 -0.32
C ALA A 451 23.96 -5.91 -1.08
N ARG A 452 23.91 -5.80 -2.43
CA ARG A 452 24.95 -5.14 -3.24
C ARG A 452 24.74 -3.63 -3.39
N HIS A 453 23.55 -3.12 -3.11
CA HIS A 453 23.18 -1.72 -3.40
C HIS A 453 22.74 -0.93 -2.17
N ALA A 454 22.05 -1.58 -1.24
CA ALA A 454 21.50 -0.97 -0.04
C ALA A 454 22.58 -0.66 1.01
N ASP A 455 22.43 0.47 1.71
CA ASP A 455 23.04 0.68 3.02
C ASP A 455 22.17 0.11 4.15
N ILE A 456 20.85 0.00 3.92
CA ILE A 456 19.85 -0.45 4.89
C ILE A 456 18.85 -1.38 4.19
N VAL A 457 18.62 -2.56 4.75
CA VAL A 457 17.53 -3.46 4.31
C VAL A 457 16.29 -3.21 5.16
N GLY A 458 15.19 -2.79 4.54
CA GLY A 458 13.88 -2.77 5.17
C GLY A 458 13.27 -4.17 5.16
N LEU A 459 12.91 -4.69 6.34
CA LEU A 459 12.21 -5.97 6.47
C LEU A 459 10.78 -5.72 6.91
N SER A 460 9.84 -5.86 5.97
CA SER A 460 8.40 -5.77 6.23
C SER A 460 7.88 -6.99 7.03
N PHE A 461 6.83 -6.79 7.84
CA PHE A 461 6.13 -7.85 8.60
C PHE A 461 6.98 -8.68 9.60
N VAL A 462 7.93 -8.04 10.29
CA VAL A 462 8.57 -8.62 11.48
C VAL A 462 7.52 -8.81 12.59
N ARG A 463 7.40 -10.03 13.12
CA ARG A 463 6.35 -10.43 14.10
C ARG A 463 6.91 -11.02 15.41
N SER A 464 8.18 -11.39 15.40
CA SER A 464 8.96 -11.80 16.57
C SER A 464 10.34 -11.17 16.45
N ILE A 465 10.94 -10.87 17.60
CA ILE A 465 12.36 -10.53 17.76
C ILE A 465 13.11 -11.83 18.05
#